data_AF-A0A7K8QVD7-F1
#
_entry.id   AF-A0A7K8QVD7-F1
#
_cell.length_a   1.000
_cell.length_b   1.000
_cell.length_c   1.000
_cell.angle_alpha   90.00
_cell.angle_beta   90.00
_cell.angle_gamma   90.00
#
_symmetry.space_group_name_H-M   'P 1'
#
loop_
_entity.id
_entity.type
_entity.pdbx_description
1 polymer ?
#
loop_
_entity_poly.entity_id
_entity_poly.type
_entity_poly.pdbx_seq_one_letter_code
_entity_poly.pdbx_strand_id
1 'polypeptide(L)'
;SLQNEINEVPFFDVQLPYELALKIFRYLGKAELGRCAQVSRTWKVLAEDEVLWYRLCQEEGYLLDRSISDHSCWKLALKTCQARERTLKTNWKNRIGAVSQLRYELGKILCDVHSWDGVVIAGYTSGEVRLWDTRTWDYTAPILEAVQGPGDAGPRPHVSFVRINSSLAVAAYEDGTVSVWNLLLGREPIHHYQHNQRIQALTLGPEGAAVATASGFEVKVETPDDRGFWQTTGTFEIQKLVNFLNLVPDVTGSPVTVAAAEDIVYLLKAEDPGRVLHSVYGQPVTCLDVSAHEAAFGIKTFGWLLNEPNQILLYNLETNQCLTKVGNSIGDFTCVNLHNSPPHMLVAGNKDRRVRVFDLRQSKSVCSLYAHQLGVSAVQMDDWKIVSGGEEGLVCVWDQRMGTKLWEMHARHPVRHVWFNSHSLITANIPEEKNPRGTSIMDDDLAVHRKYRGIIYSYEFSVDQLGGDSVLPICRSSYDELMGYNYNIGLAVPYDSI
;
A
#
# COMPACT_ATOMS: atom_id res chain seq x y z
N SER A 1 -19.48 12.69 71.27
CA SER A 1 -18.17 12.22 70.79
C SER A 1 -18.32 10.81 70.26
N LEU A 2 -18.79 10.66 69.03
CA LEU A 2 -18.75 9.39 68.30
C LEU A 2 -17.43 9.40 67.53
N GLN A 3 -16.49 8.58 67.98
CA GLN A 3 -15.17 8.42 67.40
C GLN A 3 -15.29 7.89 65.97
N ASN A 4 -14.54 8.50 65.06
CA ASN A 4 -14.31 8.06 63.70
C ASN A 4 -13.86 6.59 63.66
N GLU A 5 -14.78 5.69 63.33
CA GLU A 5 -14.46 4.36 62.77
C GLU A 5 -14.08 4.48 61.27
N ILE A 6 -13.27 5.49 60.93
CA ILE A 6 -12.62 5.62 59.60
C ILE A 6 -11.16 5.18 59.76
N ASN A 7 -10.95 4.04 60.40
CA ASN A 7 -9.73 3.27 60.24
C ASN A 7 -10.12 2.08 59.37
N GLU A 8 -10.36 2.38 58.09
CA GLU A 8 -10.42 1.40 57.02
C GLU A 8 -9.22 0.49 57.17
N VAL A 9 -9.47 -0.80 57.40
CA VAL A 9 -8.42 -1.82 57.29
C VAL A 9 -7.88 -1.68 55.87
N PRO A 10 -6.58 -1.41 55.68
CA PRO A 10 -6.01 -1.40 54.34
C PRO A 10 -6.08 -2.83 53.81
N PHE A 11 -7.13 -3.13 53.05
CA PHE A 11 -7.48 -4.46 52.54
C PHE A 11 -6.29 -5.13 51.82
N PHE A 12 -5.42 -4.32 51.21
CA PHE A 12 -4.22 -4.77 50.50
C PHE A 12 -2.91 -4.75 51.33
N ASP A 13 -2.87 -4.16 52.52
CA ASP A 13 -1.63 -4.07 53.31
C ASP A 13 -1.47 -5.22 54.32
N VAL A 14 -2.55 -5.93 54.67
CA VAL A 14 -2.52 -6.93 55.77
C VAL A 14 -3.10 -8.31 55.40
N GLN A 15 -4.01 -8.41 54.42
CA GLN A 15 -4.82 -9.63 54.23
C GLN A 15 -4.67 -10.35 52.89
N LEU A 16 -4.16 -9.68 51.85
CA LEU A 16 -4.18 -10.24 50.49
C LEU A 16 -2.74 -10.48 49.98
N PRO A 17 -2.40 -11.72 49.56
CA PRO A 17 -1.16 -12.00 48.85
C PRO A 17 -0.98 -11.11 47.63
N TYR A 18 0.28 -10.74 47.36
CA TYR A 18 0.65 -9.83 46.28
C TYR A 18 0.10 -10.27 44.92
N GLU A 19 0.12 -11.57 44.64
CA GLU A 19 -0.35 -12.17 43.38
C GLU A 19 -1.86 -12.06 43.22
N LEU A 20 -2.61 -12.17 44.32
CA LEU A 20 -4.06 -11.97 44.31
C LEU A 20 -4.41 -10.48 44.13
N ALA A 21 -3.57 -9.59 44.64
CA ALA A 21 -3.75 -8.15 44.48
C ALA A 21 -3.53 -7.74 43.03
N LEU A 22 -2.44 -8.22 42.42
CA LEU A 22 -2.20 -8.09 40.98
C LEU A 22 -3.31 -8.72 40.15
N LYS A 23 -3.87 -9.86 40.60
CA LYS A 23 -5.01 -10.51 39.93
C LYS A 23 -6.26 -9.64 39.93
N ILE A 24 -6.49 -8.82 40.95
CA ILE A 24 -7.59 -7.83 40.97
C ILE A 24 -7.24 -6.65 40.06
N PHE A 25 -6.01 -6.11 40.18
CA PHE A 25 -5.57 -4.95 39.41
C PHE A 25 -5.50 -5.21 37.91
N ARG A 26 -5.37 -6.48 37.49
CA ARG A 26 -5.44 -6.88 36.06
C ARG A 26 -6.74 -6.44 35.38
N TYR A 27 -7.83 -6.30 36.13
CA TYR A 27 -9.14 -5.94 35.58
C TYR A 27 -9.34 -4.43 35.47
N LEU A 28 -8.38 -3.63 35.95
CA LEU A 28 -8.45 -2.18 35.96
C LEU A 28 -7.83 -1.58 34.69
N GLY A 29 -8.43 -0.52 34.19
CA GLY A 29 -7.90 0.26 33.07
C GLY A 29 -6.79 1.24 33.47
N LYS A 30 -6.13 1.83 32.47
CA LYS A 30 -5.05 2.84 32.65
C LYS A 30 -5.42 3.98 33.61
N ALA A 31 -6.63 4.52 33.46
CA ALA A 31 -7.11 5.65 34.28
C ALA A 31 -7.36 5.21 35.73
N GLU A 32 -7.85 4.00 35.94
CA GLU A 32 -8.13 3.44 37.25
C GLU A 32 -6.85 3.10 37.99
N LEU A 33 -5.89 2.44 37.33
CA LEU A 33 -4.54 2.23 37.89
C LEU A 33 -3.87 3.55 38.28
N GLY A 34 -4.07 4.60 37.46
CA GLY A 34 -3.61 5.95 37.79
C GLY A 34 -4.24 6.55 39.05
N ARG A 35 -5.51 6.24 39.34
CA ARG A 35 -6.20 6.63 40.59
C ARG A 35 -5.75 5.76 41.76
N CYS A 36 -5.64 4.45 41.56
CA CYS A 36 -5.15 3.49 42.55
C CYS A 36 -3.75 3.87 43.06
N ALA A 37 -2.88 4.33 42.16
CA ALA A 37 -1.54 4.79 42.52
C ALA A 37 -1.51 6.04 43.44
N GLN A 38 -2.63 6.73 43.60
CA GLN A 38 -2.75 7.92 44.46
C GLN A 38 -3.35 7.60 45.84
N VAL A 39 -3.81 6.37 46.07
CA VAL A 39 -4.48 5.96 47.32
C VAL A 39 -3.49 5.78 48.47
N SER A 40 -2.42 5.01 48.26
CA SER A 40 -1.38 4.77 49.27
C SER A 40 -0.04 4.39 48.61
N ARG A 41 1.04 4.33 49.40
CA ARG A 41 2.36 3.88 48.91
C ARG A 41 2.34 2.43 48.43
N THR A 42 1.63 1.55 49.13
CA THR A 42 1.50 0.13 48.80
C THR A 42 0.68 -0.09 47.54
N TRP A 43 -0.44 0.63 47.40
CA TRP A 43 -1.24 0.64 46.17
C TRP A 43 -0.47 1.20 44.98
N LYS A 44 0.39 2.19 45.20
CA LYS A 44 1.28 2.70 44.15
C LYS A 44 2.24 1.63 43.63
N VAL A 45 2.85 0.84 44.51
CA VAL A 45 3.73 -0.27 44.10
C VAL A 45 2.96 -1.31 43.28
N LEU A 46 1.74 -1.68 43.70
CA LEU A 46 0.89 -2.61 42.95
C LEU A 46 0.43 -2.04 41.60
N ALA A 47 0.04 -0.77 41.55
CA ALA A 47 -0.44 -0.11 40.33
C ALA A 47 0.66 0.19 39.31
N GLU A 48 1.92 0.27 39.75
CA GLU A 48 3.09 0.50 38.88
C GLU A 48 3.80 -0.78 38.44
N ASP A 49 3.24 -1.95 38.78
CA ASP A 49 3.77 -3.25 38.41
C ASP A 49 3.90 -3.44 36.88
N GLU A 50 5.06 -3.95 36.46
CA GLU A 50 5.44 -4.06 35.06
C GLU A 50 4.55 -5.01 34.26
N VAL A 51 4.04 -6.08 34.88
CA VAL A 51 3.19 -7.08 34.21
C VAL A 51 1.87 -6.45 33.81
N LEU A 52 1.31 -5.58 34.65
CA LEU A 52 0.07 -4.85 34.35
C LEU A 52 0.25 -3.93 33.15
N TRP A 53 1.32 -3.14 33.14
CA TRP A 53 1.59 -2.18 32.06
C TRP A 53 2.03 -2.87 30.76
N TYR A 54 2.78 -3.97 30.85
CA TYR A 54 3.12 -4.82 29.71
C TYR A 54 1.86 -5.39 29.05
N ARG A 55 0.94 -5.96 29.85
CA ARG A 55 -0.35 -6.46 29.36
C ARG A 55 -1.17 -5.35 28.69
N LEU A 56 -1.24 -4.16 29.30
CA LEU A 56 -1.93 -3.01 28.72
C LEU A 56 -1.28 -2.54 27.40
N CYS A 57 0.03 -2.69 27.24
CA CYS A 57 0.70 -2.42 25.95
C CYS A 57 0.26 -3.42 24.89
N GLN A 58 0.26 -4.71 25.23
CA GLN A 58 -0.17 -5.78 24.31
C GLN A 58 -1.65 -5.67 23.94
N GLU A 59 -2.52 -5.33 24.89
CA GLU A 59 -3.96 -5.12 24.63
C GLU A 59 -4.23 -3.96 23.67
N GLU A 60 -3.36 -2.95 23.64
CA GLU A 60 -3.45 -1.82 22.71
C GLU A 60 -2.69 -2.09 21.41
N GLY A 61 -2.13 -3.30 21.23
CA GLY A 61 -1.42 -3.70 20.01
C GLY A 61 0.00 -3.13 19.90
N TYR A 62 0.57 -2.55 20.96
CA TYR A 62 1.94 -2.04 20.93
C TYR A 62 2.95 -3.14 21.33
N LEU A 63 4.06 -3.21 20.59
CA LEU A 63 5.24 -4.02 20.95
C LEU A 63 4.93 -5.52 21.14
N LEU A 64 4.12 -6.10 20.26
CA LEU A 64 3.63 -7.49 20.34
C LEU A 64 4.76 -8.54 20.36
N ASP A 65 5.89 -8.27 19.70
CA ASP A 65 7.04 -9.19 19.60
C ASP A 65 8.08 -9.02 20.73
N ARG A 66 7.83 -8.11 21.67
CA ARG A 66 8.79 -7.81 22.75
C ARG A 66 8.53 -8.65 23.99
N SER A 67 9.61 -9.11 24.60
CA SER A 67 9.57 -9.80 25.88
C SER A 67 9.44 -8.78 27.02
N ILE A 68 8.85 -9.18 28.16
CA ILE A 68 8.71 -8.28 29.33
C ILE A 68 10.05 -7.71 29.81
N SER A 69 11.17 -8.40 29.58
CA SER A 69 12.52 -7.94 29.91
C SER A 69 13.09 -6.86 28.99
N ASP A 70 12.46 -6.58 27.84
CA ASP A 70 13.00 -5.65 26.85
C ASP A 70 12.93 -4.19 27.29
N HIS A 71 12.08 -3.88 28.29
CA HIS A 71 11.89 -2.55 28.81
C HIS A 71 11.98 -2.53 30.34
N SER A 72 12.76 -1.58 30.86
CA SER A 72 12.89 -1.33 32.29
C SER A 72 11.70 -0.59 32.91
N CYS A 73 10.75 -0.10 32.11
CA CYS A 73 9.54 0.56 32.59
C CYS A 73 8.45 0.55 31.52
N TRP A 74 7.55 -0.43 31.60
CA TRP A 74 6.43 -0.58 30.65
C TRP A 74 5.44 0.58 30.68
N LYS A 75 5.25 1.23 31.84
CA LYS A 75 4.43 2.44 31.95
C LYS A 75 4.98 3.60 31.11
N LEU A 76 6.31 3.77 31.07
CA LEU A 76 6.94 4.79 30.24
C LEU A 76 6.89 4.37 28.76
N ALA A 77 7.17 3.10 28.44
CA ALA A 77 7.08 2.57 27.08
C ALA A 77 5.68 2.82 26.48
N LEU A 78 4.61 2.49 27.22
CA LEU A 78 3.23 2.74 26.79
C LEU A 78 2.97 4.23 26.53
N LYS A 79 3.42 5.11 27.43
CA LYS A 79 3.26 6.56 27.27
C LYS A 79 3.98 7.06 26.02
N THR A 80 5.20 6.58 25.75
CA THR A 80 5.97 6.96 24.56
C THR A 80 5.31 6.45 23.28
N CYS A 81 4.81 5.20 23.27
CA CYS A 81 4.05 4.65 22.13
C CYS A 81 2.80 5.48 21.82
N GLN A 82 2.01 5.83 22.85
CA GLN A 82 0.82 6.66 22.68
C GLN A 82 1.16 8.10 22.26
N ALA A 83 2.23 8.68 22.80
CA ALA A 83 2.69 10.00 22.38
C ALA A 83 3.10 9.96 20.90
N ARG A 84 3.88 8.96 20.49
CA ARG A 84 4.31 8.77 19.10
C ARG A 84 3.11 8.61 18.15
N GLU A 85 2.12 7.79 18.50
CA GLU A 85 0.93 7.62 17.67
C GLU A 85 0.11 8.91 17.56
N ARG A 86 -0.04 9.67 18.66
CA ARG A 86 -0.71 10.97 18.64
C ARG A 86 0.02 11.97 17.74
N THR A 87 1.35 12.04 17.85
CA THR A 87 2.19 12.89 16.99
C THR A 87 2.07 12.47 15.52
N LEU A 88 2.15 11.18 15.23
CA LEU A 88 1.94 10.67 13.86
C LEU A 88 0.56 11.05 13.34
N LYS A 89 -0.48 10.88 14.14
CA LYS A 89 -1.85 11.26 13.75
C LYS A 89 -1.98 12.76 13.48
N THR A 90 -1.36 13.62 14.28
CA THR A 90 -1.32 15.07 14.00
C THR A 90 -0.52 15.38 12.74
N ASN A 91 0.59 14.69 12.54
CA ASN A 91 1.46 14.85 11.38
C ASN A 91 0.72 14.47 10.09
N TRP A 92 0.01 13.35 10.09
CA TRP A 92 -0.87 12.94 9.00
C TRP A 92 -1.99 13.94 8.74
N LYS A 93 -2.66 14.44 9.78
CA LYS A 93 -3.78 15.39 9.62
C LYS A 93 -3.33 16.72 9.02
N ASN A 94 -2.16 17.21 9.43
CA ASN A 94 -1.65 18.52 9.06
C ASN A 94 -0.58 18.46 7.95
N ARG A 95 -0.33 17.28 7.38
CA ARG A 95 0.72 17.04 6.38
C ARG A 95 2.11 17.53 6.84
N ILE A 96 2.45 17.25 8.10
CA ILE A 96 3.76 17.57 8.69
C ILE A 96 4.65 16.34 8.52
N GLY A 97 5.75 16.46 7.79
CA GLY A 97 6.66 15.35 7.53
C GLY A 97 7.63 15.66 6.41
N ALA A 98 8.61 14.79 6.20
CA ALA A 98 9.51 14.90 5.06
C ALA A 98 8.76 14.47 3.79
N VAL A 99 8.85 15.28 2.73
CA VAL A 99 8.33 14.93 1.40
C VAL A 99 9.49 14.89 0.44
N SER A 100 9.63 13.76 -0.23
CA SER A 100 10.74 13.49 -1.13
C SER A 100 10.22 12.91 -2.44
N GLN A 101 10.87 13.31 -3.52
CA GLN A 101 10.63 12.74 -4.84
C GLN A 101 11.74 11.75 -5.13
N LEU A 102 11.38 10.51 -5.48
CA LEU A 102 12.38 9.51 -5.88
C LEU A 102 13.05 9.92 -7.19
N ARG A 103 14.35 9.64 -7.30
CA ARG A 103 15.15 10.00 -8.48
C ARG A 103 14.60 9.28 -9.71
N TYR A 104 14.35 10.02 -10.77
CA TYR A 104 13.92 9.50 -12.05
C TYR A 104 15.10 9.33 -13.02
N GLU A 105 14.92 8.53 -14.06
CA GLU A 105 15.83 8.42 -15.20
C GLU A 105 15.58 9.55 -16.20
N LEU A 106 16.64 10.25 -16.62
CA LEU A 106 16.58 11.20 -17.73
C LEU A 106 16.30 10.44 -19.03
N GLY A 107 15.48 11.02 -19.91
CA GLY A 107 15.12 10.40 -21.18
C GLY A 107 14.11 9.24 -21.11
N LYS A 108 13.79 8.71 -19.92
CA LYS A 108 12.93 7.53 -19.75
C LYS A 108 11.60 7.84 -19.07
N ILE A 109 10.59 7.01 -19.36
CA ILE A 109 9.22 7.13 -18.84
C ILE A 109 8.97 6.00 -17.84
N LEU A 110 8.28 6.35 -16.75
CA LEU A 110 7.86 5.41 -15.71
C LEU A 110 6.73 4.52 -16.25
N CYS A 111 6.85 3.20 -16.11
CA CYS A 111 5.89 2.24 -16.65
C CYS A 111 4.96 1.65 -15.60
N ASP A 112 5.51 1.20 -14.47
CA ASP A 112 4.78 0.59 -13.35
C ASP A 112 5.56 0.80 -12.04
N VAL A 113 4.84 0.80 -10.91
CA VAL A 113 5.41 0.97 -9.56
C VAL A 113 4.66 0.09 -8.58
N HIS A 114 5.41 -0.54 -7.67
CA HIS A 114 4.87 -1.23 -6.51
C HIS A 114 5.68 -0.87 -5.27
N SER A 115 5.08 -0.99 -4.08
CA SER A 115 5.83 -0.86 -2.84
C SER A 115 5.40 -1.88 -1.80
N TRP A 116 6.36 -2.29 -0.97
CA TRP A 116 6.16 -3.16 0.16
C TRP A 116 7.03 -2.71 1.32
N ASP A 117 6.43 -2.46 2.48
CA ASP A 117 7.11 -2.10 3.73
C ASP A 117 8.21 -1.02 3.61
N GLY A 118 7.92 0.07 2.89
CA GLY A 118 8.88 1.16 2.69
C GLY A 118 9.97 0.86 1.65
N VAL A 119 9.90 -0.26 0.94
CA VAL A 119 10.71 -0.49 -0.26
C VAL A 119 9.84 -0.23 -1.48
N VAL A 120 10.34 0.60 -2.41
CA VAL A 120 9.66 0.95 -3.66
C VAL A 120 10.43 0.33 -4.81
N ILE A 121 9.70 -0.24 -5.76
CA ILE A 121 10.26 -0.73 -7.01
C ILE A 121 9.57 -0.04 -8.19
N ALA A 122 10.34 0.35 -9.21
CA ALA A 122 9.81 0.99 -10.41
C ALA A 122 10.46 0.43 -11.67
N GLY A 123 9.65 0.28 -12.71
CA GLY A 123 10.07 -0.11 -14.05
C GLY A 123 10.00 1.05 -15.03
N TYR A 124 10.98 1.13 -15.94
CA TYR A 124 11.09 2.18 -16.94
C TYR A 124 10.98 1.65 -18.37
N THR A 125 10.77 2.56 -19.33
CA THR A 125 10.83 2.25 -20.77
C THR A 125 12.24 1.84 -21.24
N SER A 126 13.29 2.10 -20.46
CA SER A 126 14.65 1.58 -20.72
C SER A 126 14.77 0.07 -20.51
N GLY A 127 13.78 -0.59 -19.89
CA GLY A 127 13.95 -1.94 -19.37
C GLY A 127 14.68 -1.98 -18.03
N GLU A 128 15.06 -0.83 -17.46
CA GLU A 128 15.66 -0.78 -16.13
C GLU A 128 14.60 -0.91 -15.03
N VAL A 129 14.97 -1.65 -13.99
CA VAL A 129 14.18 -1.80 -12.76
C VAL A 129 15.00 -1.24 -11.60
N ARG A 130 14.43 -0.28 -10.89
CA ARG A 130 15.09 0.40 -9.76
C ARG A 130 14.38 0.11 -8.45
N LEU A 131 15.17 0.00 -7.40
CA LEU A 131 14.72 -0.25 -6.04
C LEU A 131 15.14 0.90 -5.12
N TRP A 132 14.23 1.44 -4.31
CA TRP A 132 14.56 2.42 -3.27
C TRP A 132 14.08 1.92 -1.92
N ASP A 133 14.96 1.96 -0.92
CA ASP A 133 14.54 1.81 0.47
C ASP A 133 14.25 3.19 1.05
N THR A 134 12.98 3.50 1.27
CA THR A 134 12.54 4.78 1.83
C THR A 134 12.81 4.87 3.33
N ARG A 135 13.25 3.79 4.00
CA ARG A 135 13.58 3.77 5.43
C ARG A 135 15.00 4.25 5.69
N THR A 136 15.94 3.81 4.87
CA THR A 136 17.36 4.16 4.98
C THR A 136 17.75 5.31 4.04
N TRP A 137 16.85 5.67 3.12
CA TRP A 137 17.04 6.70 2.10
C TRP A 137 18.33 6.51 1.30
N ASP A 138 18.62 5.27 0.94
CA ASP A 138 19.78 4.94 0.13
C ASP A 138 19.57 5.42 -1.31
N TYR A 139 20.25 6.52 -1.66
CA TYR A 139 20.23 7.13 -2.98
C TYR A 139 20.83 6.25 -4.08
N THR A 140 21.53 5.16 -3.73
CA THR A 140 22.24 4.30 -4.67
C THR A 140 21.40 3.20 -5.28
N ALA A 141 20.13 3.09 -4.89
CA ALA A 141 19.07 2.30 -5.51
C ALA A 141 19.59 1.17 -6.41
N PRO A 142 19.86 -0.04 -5.88
CA PRO A 142 20.50 -1.08 -6.67
C PRO A 142 19.66 -1.31 -7.94
N ILE A 143 20.28 -1.05 -9.09
CA ILE A 143 19.71 -1.38 -10.38
C ILE A 143 19.66 -2.90 -10.41
N LEU A 144 18.44 -3.45 -10.51
CA LEU A 144 18.26 -4.87 -10.76
C LEU A 144 18.53 -5.08 -12.24
N GLU A 145 19.62 -5.78 -12.53
CA GLU A 145 20.03 -6.00 -13.90
C GLU A 145 19.14 -7.07 -14.53
N ALA A 146 18.55 -6.75 -15.68
CA ALA A 146 17.87 -7.72 -16.51
C ALA A 146 18.91 -8.61 -17.19
N VAL A 147 18.72 -9.94 -17.16
CA VAL A 147 19.59 -10.86 -17.89
C VAL A 147 19.36 -10.69 -19.38
N GLN A 148 20.43 -10.39 -20.12
CA GLN A 148 20.44 -10.43 -21.58
C GLN A 148 20.64 -11.87 -22.05
N GLY A 149 19.80 -12.32 -22.98
CA GLY A 149 20.08 -13.54 -23.72
C GLY A 149 21.40 -13.40 -24.49
N PRO A 150 22.21 -14.47 -24.63
CA PRO A 150 23.44 -14.42 -25.42
C PRO A 150 23.10 -14.22 -26.90
N GLY A 151 23.10 -12.97 -27.36
CA GLY A 151 22.85 -12.61 -28.77
C GLY A 151 22.04 -11.34 -29.01
N ASP A 152 21.44 -10.72 -27.98
CA ASP A 152 20.56 -9.57 -28.17
C ASP A 152 21.31 -8.23 -28.19
N ALA A 153 21.67 -7.78 -29.39
CA ALA A 153 22.18 -6.43 -29.66
C ALA A 153 21.06 -5.39 -29.90
N GLY A 154 19.81 -5.71 -29.52
CA GLY A 154 18.64 -4.85 -29.67
C GLY A 154 18.36 -3.94 -28.47
N PRO A 155 17.47 -2.93 -28.61
CA PRO A 155 17.00 -2.14 -27.49
C PRO A 155 16.24 -3.03 -26.48
N ARG A 156 16.48 -2.81 -25.19
CA ARG A 156 15.82 -3.57 -24.11
C ARG A 156 14.29 -3.41 -24.19
N PRO A 157 13.52 -4.49 -23.94
CA PRO A 157 12.07 -4.41 -23.91
C PRO A 157 11.60 -3.52 -22.75
N HIS A 158 10.48 -2.83 -22.94
CA HIS A 158 9.89 -2.00 -21.91
C HIS A 158 9.41 -2.86 -20.72
N VAL A 159 9.57 -2.35 -19.50
CA VAL A 159 8.96 -3.00 -18.33
C VAL A 159 7.44 -2.81 -18.40
N SER A 160 6.69 -3.90 -18.31
CA SER A 160 5.23 -3.90 -18.32
C SER A 160 4.66 -3.83 -16.90
N PHE A 161 5.16 -4.66 -15.99
CA PHE A 161 4.73 -4.74 -14.60
C PHE A 161 5.89 -4.98 -13.65
N VAL A 162 5.75 -4.50 -12.41
CA VAL A 162 6.74 -4.74 -11.35
C VAL A 162 6.05 -5.03 -10.02
N ARG A 163 6.52 -6.04 -9.28
CA ARG A 163 6.02 -6.39 -7.94
C ARG A 163 7.18 -6.63 -6.98
N ILE A 164 6.95 -6.37 -5.70
CA ILE A 164 7.93 -6.58 -4.63
C ILE A 164 7.24 -7.07 -3.37
N ASN A 165 7.91 -7.95 -2.63
CA ASN A 165 7.52 -8.38 -1.29
C ASN A 165 8.72 -8.26 -0.33
N SER A 166 8.65 -8.91 0.83
CA SER A 166 9.71 -8.86 1.85
C SER A 166 11.06 -9.43 1.41
N SER A 167 11.09 -10.31 0.40
CA SER A 167 12.29 -11.09 0.02
C SER A 167 12.61 -11.10 -1.48
N LEU A 168 11.62 -10.86 -2.34
CA LEU A 168 11.68 -10.99 -3.79
C LEU A 168 11.22 -9.72 -4.48
N ALA A 169 11.82 -9.47 -5.64
CA ALA A 169 11.37 -8.51 -6.63
C ALA A 169 11.08 -9.25 -7.94
N VAL A 170 10.05 -8.83 -8.66
CA VAL A 170 9.67 -9.42 -9.95
C VAL A 170 9.35 -8.33 -10.94
N ALA A 171 9.82 -8.49 -12.17
CA ALA A 171 9.47 -7.62 -13.28
C ALA A 171 9.11 -8.44 -14.50
N ALA A 172 8.06 -7.98 -15.18
CA ALA A 172 7.58 -8.48 -16.44
C ALA A 172 7.94 -7.47 -17.53
N TYR A 173 8.31 -7.97 -18.70
CA TYR A 173 8.69 -7.17 -19.86
C TYR A 173 7.65 -7.34 -20.97
N GLU A 174 7.68 -6.44 -21.96
CA GLU A 174 6.71 -6.44 -23.07
C GLU A 174 6.85 -7.64 -24.01
N ASP A 175 8.05 -8.20 -24.10
CA ASP A 175 8.39 -9.41 -24.88
C ASP A 175 7.89 -10.73 -24.25
N GLY A 176 7.22 -10.65 -23.09
CA GLY A 176 6.76 -11.81 -22.33
C GLY A 176 7.80 -12.38 -21.36
N THR A 177 8.97 -11.77 -21.26
CA THR A 177 10.02 -12.18 -20.32
C THR A 177 9.63 -11.81 -18.88
N VAL A 178 9.92 -12.69 -17.94
CA VAL A 178 9.76 -12.47 -16.50
C VAL A 178 11.09 -12.71 -15.82
N SER A 179 11.50 -11.78 -14.98
CA SER A 179 12.72 -11.90 -14.17
C SER A 179 12.37 -11.75 -12.70
N VAL A 180 12.90 -12.64 -11.87
CA VAL A 180 12.71 -12.69 -10.43
C VAL A 180 14.06 -12.52 -9.76
N TRP A 181 14.16 -11.58 -8.82
CA TRP A 181 15.35 -11.28 -8.03
C TRP A 181 15.10 -11.59 -6.55
N ASN A 182 16.13 -12.02 -5.86
CA ASN A 182 16.14 -12.05 -4.40
C ASN A 182 16.79 -10.77 -3.88
N LEU A 183 16.08 -10.05 -3.02
CA LEU A 183 16.54 -8.78 -2.45
C LEU A 183 17.80 -8.95 -1.59
N LEU A 184 18.08 -10.16 -1.08
CA LEU A 184 19.27 -10.47 -0.29
C LEU A 184 20.49 -10.84 -1.16
N LEU A 185 20.29 -11.50 -2.31
CA LEU A 185 21.38 -12.07 -3.11
C LEU A 185 22.01 -11.07 -4.09
N GLY A 186 21.31 -9.97 -4.42
CA GLY A 186 21.88 -8.86 -5.18
C GLY A 186 21.15 -8.55 -6.48
N ARG A 187 21.91 -8.13 -7.50
CA ARG A 187 21.39 -7.49 -8.72
C ARG A 187 20.97 -8.45 -9.83
N GLU A 188 21.47 -9.67 -9.81
CA GLU A 188 21.16 -10.68 -10.84
C GLU A 188 19.88 -11.46 -10.49
N PRO A 189 19.06 -11.82 -11.48
CA PRO A 189 17.83 -12.56 -11.24
C PRO A 189 18.15 -14.02 -10.87
N ILE A 190 17.47 -14.52 -9.85
CA ILE A 190 17.54 -15.92 -9.41
C ILE A 190 16.76 -16.85 -10.34
N HIS A 191 15.74 -16.32 -11.02
CA HIS A 191 14.89 -17.06 -11.94
C HIS A 191 14.45 -16.18 -13.10
N HIS A 192 14.38 -16.78 -14.27
CA HIS A 192 14.03 -16.13 -15.51
C HIS A 192 13.30 -17.13 -16.40
N TYR A 193 12.20 -16.71 -16.98
CA TYR A 193 11.42 -17.49 -17.94
C TYR A 193 10.69 -16.55 -18.90
N GLN A 194 10.28 -17.10 -20.04
CA GLN A 194 9.63 -16.32 -21.10
C GLN A 194 8.29 -16.94 -21.46
N HIS A 195 7.29 -16.08 -21.62
CA HIS A 195 5.99 -16.40 -22.18
C HIS A 195 5.95 -16.14 -23.69
N ASN A 196 5.08 -16.86 -24.40
CA ASN A 196 4.91 -16.69 -25.86
C ASN A 196 4.17 -15.41 -26.25
N GLN A 197 3.49 -14.77 -25.29
CA GLN A 197 2.73 -13.54 -25.51
C GLN A 197 3.07 -12.52 -24.42
N ARG A 198 2.63 -11.27 -24.64
CA ARG A 198 2.76 -10.22 -23.66
C ARG A 198 2.01 -10.58 -22.37
N ILE A 199 2.60 -10.21 -21.25
CA ILE A 199 2.01 -10.40 -19.93
C ILE A 199 0.88 -9.38 -19.76
N GLN A 200 -0.27 -9.85 -19.25
CA GLN A 200 -1.47 -9.05 -19.01
C GLN A 200 -1.63 -8.67 -17.55
N ALA A 201 -1.22 -9.56 -16.64
CA ALA A 201 -1.24 -9.33 -15.22
C ALA A 201 -0.09 -10.08 -14.53
N LEU A 202 0.46 -9.45 -13.49
CA LEU A 202 1.54 -9.98 -12.66
C LEU A 202 1.18 -9.77 -11.19
N THR A 203 1.36 -10.81 -10.38
CA THR A 203 1.19 -10.75 -8.93
C THR A 203 2.22 -11.59 -8.21
N LEU A 204 2.55 -11.16 -6.99
CA LEU A 204 3.54 -11.77 -6.12
C LEU A 204 2.88 -11.98 -4.76
N GLY A 205 3.12 -13.13 -4.13
CA GLY A 205 2.64 -13.41 -2.79
C GLY A 205 3.25 -12.41 -1.78
N PRO A 206 2.46 -11.85 -0.85
CA PRO A 206 2.97 -10.86 0.11
C PRO A 206 4.01 -11.46 1.08
N GLU A 207 3.78 -12.68 1.56
CA GLU A 207 4.69 -13.39 2.49
C GLU A 207 5.34 -14.63 1.86
N GLY A 208 4.81 -15.10 0.72
CA GLY A 208 5.26 -16.30 0.04
C GLY A 208 6.15 -16.02 -1.16
N ALA A 209 7.06 -16.95 -1.47
CA ALA A 209 7.86 -16.94 -2.68
C ALA A 209 7.06 -17.45 -3.91
N ALA A 210 5.83 -16.98 -4.10
CA ALA A 210 4.98 -17.41 -5.20
C ALA A 210 4.77 -16.27 -6.20
N VAL A 211 4.96 -16.55 -7.48
CA VAL A 211 4.75 -15.62 -8.59
C VAL A 211 3.67 -16.16 -9.49
N ALA A 212 2.64 -15.36 -9.76
CA ALA A 212 1.63 -15.71 -10.75
C ALA A 212 1.64 -14.70 -11.90
N THR A 213 1.65 -15.23 -13.12
CA THR A 213 1.68 -14.46 -14.36
C THR A 213 0.56 -14.91 -15.28
N ALA A 214 -0.10 -13.94 -15.91
CA ALA A 214 -1.09 -14.21 -16.95
C ALA A 214 -0.59 -13.72 -18.29
N SER A 215 -0.57 -14.60 -19.28
CA SER A 215 -0.12 -14.32 -20.65
C SER A 215 -1.11 -14.95 -21.63
N GLY A 216 -1.77 -14.11 -22.43
CA GLY A 216 -2.80 -14.58 -23.37
C GLY A 216 -3.94 -15.31 -22.67
N PHE A 217 -4.04 -16.61 -22.94
CA PHE A 217 -5.05 -17.53 -22.39
C PHE A 217 -4.47 -18.48 -21.33
N GLU A 218 -3.26 -18.22 -20.86
CA GLU A 218 -2.57 -19.06 -19.89
C GLU A 218 -2.26 -18.27 -18.62
N VAL A 219 -2.54 -18.90 -17.46
CA VAL A 219 -2.04 -18.43 -16.16
C VAL A 219 -1.04 -19.43 -15.64
N LYS A 220 0.16 -18.93 -15.36
CA LYS A 220 1.29 -19.72 -14.86
C LYS A 220 1.61 -19.28 -13.43
N VAL A 221 1.71 -20.24 -12.53
CA VAL A 221 2.09 -20.04 -11.13
C VAL A 221 3.41 -20.76 -10.88
N GLU A 222 4.38 -20.04 -10.35
CA GLU A 222 5.71 -20.53 -10.05
C GLU A 222 6.09 -20.32 -8.60
N THR A 223 6.73 -21.32 -8.02
CA THR A 223 7.27 -21.31 -6.65
C THR A 223 8.64 -21.95 -6.63
N PRO A 224 9.53 -21.55 -5.72
CA PRO A 224 10.73 -22.30 -5.43
C PRO A 224 10.37 -23.60 -4.69
N ASP A 225 11.08 -24.67 -5.02
CA ASP A 225 11.11 -25.92 -4.26
C ASP A 225 11.77 -25.72 -2.89
N ASP A 226 11.70 -26.74 -2.03
CA ASP A 226 12.43 -26.83 -0.76
C ASP A 226 13.96 -26.62 -0.90
N ARG A 227 14.50 -26.81 -2.11
CA ARG A 227 15.92 -26.62 -2.42
C ARG A 227 16.24 -25.22 -2.97
N GLY A 228 15.24 -24.35 -3.11
CA GLY A 228 15.37 -23.00 -3.68
C GLY A 228 15.35 -22.95 -5.21
N PHE A 229 15.11 -24.07 -5.90
CA PHE A 229 14.98 -24.10 -7.36
C PHE A 229 13.56 -23.76 -7.78
N TRP A 230 13.41 -22.82 -8.71
CA TRP A 230 12.11 -22.40 -9.20
C TRP A 230 11.50 -23.44 -10.14
N GLN A 231 10.26 -23.81 -9.85
CA GLN A 231 9.46 -24.71 -10.67
C GLN A 231 8.08 -24.12 -10.96
N THR A 232 7.49 -24.59 -12.05
CA THR A 232 6.10 -24.28 -12.40
C THR A 232 5.16 -25.20 -11.62
N THR A 233 4.51 -24.64 -10.61
CA THR A 233 3.57 -25.34 -9.72
C THR A 233 2.24 -25.62 -10.39
N GLY A 234 1.81 -24.73 -11.29
CA GLY A 234 0.55 -24.87 -12.01
C GLY A 234 0.50 -24.03 -13.28
N THR A 235 0.00 -24.64 -14.35
CA THR A 235 -0.36 -23.98 -15.61
C THR A 235 -1.84 -24.20 -15.83
N PHE A 236 -2.57 -23.11 -16.04
CA PHE A 236 -4.02 -23.11 -16.22
C PHE A 236 -4.38 -22.47 -17.55
N GLU A 237 -5.09 -23.22 -18.40
CA GLU A 237 -5.66 -22.69 -19.63
C GLU A 237 -7.03 -22.06 -19.33
N ILE A 238 -7.18 -20.79 -19.71
CA ILE A 238 -8.36 -19.96 -19.47
C ILE A 238 -8.98 -19.57 -20.80
N GLN A 239 -10.31 -19.47 -20.84
CA GLN A 239 -11.05 -19.21 -22.07
C GLN A 239 -10.98 -17.75 -22.55
N LYS A 240 -10.63 -16.83 -21.66
CA LYS A 240 -10.69 -15.38 -21.85
C LYS A 240 -9.41 -14.72 -21.34
N LEU A 241 -9.18 -13.48 -21.80
CA LEU A 241 -8.03 -12.69 -21.39
C LEU A 241 -8.16 -12.27 -19.93
N VAL A 242 -7.07 -12.44 -19.18
CA VAL A 242 -7.02 -12.12 -17.74
C VAL A 242 -6.69 -10.66 -17.57
N ASN A 243 -7.62 -9.91 -16.97
CA ASN A 243 -7.45 -8.48 -16.71
C ASN A 243 -6.87 -8.21 -15.32
N PHE A 244 -7.20 -9.06 -14.34
CA PHE A 244 -6.74 -8.91 -12.96
C PHE A 244 -6.33 -10.27 -12.39
N LEU A 245 -5.25 -10.28 -11.63
CA LEU A 245 -4.65 -11.50 -11.08
C LEU A 245 -4.09 -11.18 -9.70
N ASN A 246 -4.55 -11.88 -8.66
CA ASN A 246 -4.05 -11.75 -7.30
C ASN A 246 -3.78 -13.12 -6.67
N LEU A 247 -2.68 -13.24 -5.94
CA LEU A 247 -2.40 -14.39 -5.09
C LEU A 247 -3.11 -14.24 -3.74
N VAL A 248 -3.68 -15.33 -3.26
CA VAL A 248 -4.31 -15.37 -1.93
C VAL A 248 -3.19 -15.34 -0.87
N PRO A 249 -3.21 -14.38 0.08
CA PRO A 249 -2.23 -14.34 1.16
C PRO A 249 -2.45 -15.49 2.16
N ASP A 250 -1.40 -15.82 2.91
CA ASP A 250 -1.45 -16.73 4.07
C ASP A 250 -2.00 -18.14 3.82
N VAL A 251 -1.90 -18.65 2.59
CA VAL A 251 -2.27 -20.03 2.28
C VAL A 251 -1.12 -20.97 2.65
N THR A 252 -1.40 -21.95 3.52
CA THR A 252 -0.46 -23.02 3.83
C THR A 252 -0.48 -24.08 2.71
N GLY A 253 0.70 -24.40 2.17
CA GLY A 253 0.86 -25.39 1.09
C GLY A 253 0.93 -24.75 -0.29
N SER A 254 0.14 -25.26 -1.24
CA SER A 254 0.17 -24.80 -2.64
C SER A 254 -0.40 -23.38 -2.77
N PRO A 255 0.23 -22.48 -3.56
CA PRO A 255 -0.29 -21.15 -3.80
C PRO A 255 -1.67 -21.22 -4.48
N VAL A 256 -2.58 -20.35 -4.04
CA VAL A 256 -3.90 -20.19 -4.64
C VAL A 256 -3.98 -18.83 -5.30
N THR A 257 -4.47 -18.79 -6.53
CA THR A 257 -4.55 -17.58 -7.34
C THR A 257 -6.00 -17.30 -7.73
N VAL A 258 -6.42 -16.05 -7.63
CA VAL A 258 -7.70 -15.58 -8.17
C VAL A 258 -7.44 -14.81 -9.46
N ALA A 259 -8.00 -15.28 -10.57
CA ALA A 259 -7.86 -14.67 -11.88
C ALA A 259 -9.22 -14.17 -12.38
N ALA A 260 -9.33 -12.89 -12.69
CA ALA A 260 -10.51 -12.32 -13.33
C ALA A 260 -10.27 -12.15 -14.83
N ALA A 261 -10.95 -12.97 -15.63
CA ALA A 261 -10.88 -12.98 -17.08
C ALA A 261 -12.20 -12.48 -17.68
N GLU A 262 -12.22 -11.20 -18.06
CA GLU A 262 -13.43 -10.47 -18.44
C GLU A 262 -14.58 -10.64 -17.44
N ASP A 263 -15.58 -11.46 -17.74
CA ASP A 263 -16.82 -11.71 -16.97
C ASP A 263 -16.78 -13.02 -16.15
N ILE A 264 -15.62 -13.71 -16.13
CA ILE A 264 -15.40 -14.94 -15.37
C ILE A 264 -14.32 -14.70 -14.32
N VAL A 265 -14.56 -15.15 -13.09
CA VAL A 265 -13.56 -15.19 -12.02
C VAL A 265 -13.24 -16.64 -11.69
N TYR A 266 -11.96 -16.99 -11.76
CA TYR A 266 -11.43 -18.31 -11.48
C TYR A 266 -10.68 -18.33 -10.14
N LEU A 267 -10.84 -19.41 -9.39
CA LEU A 267 -9.98 -19.84 -8.31
C LEU A 267 -9.08 -20.95 -8.83
N LEU A 268 -7.79 -20.65 -8.91
CA LEU A 268 -6.77 -21.54 -9.45
C LEU A 268 -5.95 -22.06 -8.27
N LYS A 269 -6.01 -23.36 -8.04
CA LYS A 269 -5.20 -24.05 -7.03
C LYS A 269 -4.36 -25.09 -7.76
N ALA A 270 -3.11 -25.26 -7.36
CA ALA A 270 -2.30 -26.35 -7.89
C ALA A 270 -3.05 -27.68 -7.71
N GLU A 271 -2.94 -28.58 -8.70
CA GLU A 271 -3.59 -29.91 -8.73
C GLU A 271 -5.08 -29.94 -9.15
N ASP A 272 -5.82 -28.83 -9.07
CA ASP A 272 -7.24 -28.79 -9.49
C ASP A 272 -7.42 -28.10 -10.86
N PRO A 273 -8.29 -28.61 -11.76
CA PRO A 273 -8.70 -27.83 -12.92
C PRO A 273 -9.38 -26.54 -12.42
N GLY A 274 -8.90 -25.39 -12.88
CA GLY A 274 -9.30 -24.07 -12.39
C GLY A 274 -10.81 -23.94 -12.16
N ARG A 275 -11.21 -23.65 -10.91
CA ARG A 275 -12.62 -23.63 -10.51
C ARG A 275 -13.22 -22.25 -10.75
N VAL A 276 -14.39 -22.18 -11.38
CA VAL A 276 -15.10 -20.92 -11.58
C VAL A 276 -15.77 -20.49 -10.26
N LEU A 277 -15.41 -19.32 -9.75
CA LEU A 277 -16.08 -18.66 -8.62
C LEU A 277 -17.33 -17.91 -9.09
N HIS A 278 -17.20 -17.19 -10.19
CA HIS A 278 -18.25 -16.35 -10.74
C HIS A 278 -18.19 -16.37 -12.26
N SER A 279 -19.35 -16.47 -12.90
CA SER A 279 -19.48 -16.40 -14.35
C SER A 279 -20.86 -15.88 -14.69
N VAL A 280 -20.97 -14.61 -15.04
CA VAL A 280 -22.21 -14.01 -15.52
C VAL A 280 -21.94 -13.32 -16.84
N TYR A 281 -22.51 -13.88 -17.92
CA TYR A 281 -22.20 -13.45 -19.27
C TYR A 281 -22.43 -11.95 -19.48
N GLY A 282 -21.39 -11.29 -19.97
CA GLY A 282 -21.40 -9.88 -20.31
C GLY A 282 -21.42 -8.92 -19.11
N GLN A 283 -21.15 -9.43 -17.90
CA GLN A 283 -20.89 -8.61 -16.74
C GLN A 283 -19.38 -8.60 -16.42
N PRO A 284 -18.56 -7.78 -17.10
CA PRO A 284 -17.13 -7.82 -16.91
C PRO A 284 -16.73 -7.31 -15.53
N VAL A 285 -15.70 -7.94 -14.99
CA VAL A 285 -15.00 -7.55 -13.78
C VAL A 285 -14.19 -6.29 -14.06
N THR A 286 -14.28 -5.31 -13.17
CA THR A 286 -13.66 -3.99 -13.34
C THR A 286 -12.54 -3.70 -12.34
N CYS A 287 -12.51 -4.44 -11.23
CA CYS A 287 -11.43 -4.41 -10.25
C CYS A 287 -11.46 -5.70 -9.42
N LEU A 288 -10.34 -6.06 -8.81
CA LEU A 288 -10.18 -7.26 -7.98
C LEU A 288 -9.25 -6.96 -6.81
N ASP A 289 -9.63 -7.42 -5.63
CA ASP A 289 -8.75 -7.53 -4.48
C ASP A 289 -9.07 -8.77 -3.64
N VAL A 290 -8.08 -9.29 -2.93
CA VAL A 290 -8.13 -10.60 -2.28
C VAL A 290 -7.53 -10.53 -0.89
N SER A 291 -8.22 -11.15 0.07
CA SER A 291 -7.76 -11.43 1.43
C SER A 291 -7.55 -12.93 1.62
N ALA A 292 -7.10 -13.37 2.79
CA ALA A 292 -6.79 -14.78 3.06
C ALA A 292 -7.99 -15.73 2.81
N HIS A 293 -9.22 -15.29 3.08
CA HIS A 293 -10.43 -16.12 2.98
C HIS A 293 -11.48 -15.56 2.02
N GLU A 294 -11.34 -14.31 1.56
CA GLU A 294 -12.37 -13.61 0.79
C GLU A 294 -11.79 -12.91 -0.44
N ALA A 295 -12.52 -12.91 -1.55
CA ALA A 295 -12.22 -12.10 -2.73
C ALA A 295 -13.33 -11.09 -2.98
N ALA A 296 -12.95 -9.83 -3.19
CA ALA A 296 -13.84 -8.75 -3.57
C ALA A 296 -13.54 -8.31 -5.00
N PHE A 297 -14.58 -8.23 -5.84
CA PHE A 297 -14.42 -7.76 -7.21
C PHE A 297 -15.62 -6.94 -7.67
N GLY A 298 -15.33 -5.87 -8.41
CA GLY A 298 -16.33 -4.99 -9.00
C GLY A 298 -16.89 -5.60 -10.27
N ILE A 299 -18.20 -5.51 -10.44
CA ILE A 299 -18.90 -5.97 -11.64
C ILE A 299 -19.57 -4.79 -12.32
N LYS A 300 -19.35 -4.73 -13.64
CA LYS A 300 -20.10 -3.84 -14.51
C LYS A 300 -21.35 -4.54 -15.00
N THR A 301 -22.50 -3.96 -14.69
CA THR A 301 -23.78 -4.40 -15.24
C THR A 301 -24.08 -3.62 -16.53
N PHE A 302 -24.80 -4.22 -17.48
CA PHE A 302 -25.28 -3.49 -18.66
C PHE A 302 -26.38 -2.48 -18.27
N GLY A 303 -25.95 -1.31 -17.81
CA GLY A 303 -26.84 -0.24 -17.35
C GLY A 303 -27.84 0.26 -18.41
N TRP A 304 -27.63 -0.03 -19.70
CA TRP A 304 -28.54 0.37 -20.78
C TRP A 304 -29.74 -0.56 -20.98
N LEU A 305 -29.63 -1.84 -20.58
CA LEU A 305 -30.64 -2.85 -20.88
C LEU A 305 -31.47 -3.25 -19.65
N LEU A 306 -30.85 -3.25 -18.47
CA LEU A 306 -31.44 -3.84 -17.26
C LEU A 306 -31.68 -2.83 -16.13
N ASN A 307 -31.24 -1.57 -16.26
CA ASN A 307 -31.26 -0.56 -15.17
C ASN A 307 -30.68 -1.04 -13.83
N GLU A 308 -29.87 -2.09 -13.85
CA GLU A 308 -29.24 -2.63 -12.67
C GLU A 308 -27.94 -1.86 -12.40
N PRO A 309 -27.71 -1.41 -11.16
CA PRO A 309 -26.50 -0.68 -10.83
C PRO A 309 -25.28 -1.59 -10.85
N ASN A 310 -24.11 -0.97 -10.96
CA ASN A 310 -22.84 -1.65 -10.74
C ASN A 310 -22.68 -1.96 -9.25
N GLN A 311 -22.10 -3.11 -8.97
CA GLN A 311 -21.96 -3.69 -7.64
C GLN A 311 -20.55 -4.25 -7.44
N ILE A 312 -20.20 -4.52 -6.19
CA ILE A 312 -19.02 -5.29 -5.78
C ILE A 312 -19.53 -6.57 -5.13
N LEU A 313 -19.02 -7.71 -5.58
CA LEU A 313 -19.33 -9.00 -4.98
C LEU A 313 -18.19 -9.41 -4.04
N LEU A 314 -18.57 -9.97 -2.90
CA LEU A 314 -17.67 -10.61 -1.94
C LEU A 314 -17.92 -12.11 -1.96
N TYR A 315 -16.88 -12.89 -2.23
CA TYR A 315 -16.92 -14.35 -2.26
C TYR A 315 -16.02 -14.92 -1.18
N ASN A 316 -16.46 -16.01 -0.55
CA ASN A 316 -15.60 -16.82 0.30
C ASN A 316 -14.82 -17.82 -0.58
N LEU A 317 -13.50 -17.88 -0.39
CA LEU A 317 -12.58 -18.69 -1.18
C LEU A 317 -12.57 -20.18 -0.80
N GLU A 318 -13.04 -20.52 0.40
CA GLU A 318 -13.13 -21.90 0.88
C GLU A 318 -14.45 -22.56 0.45
N THR A 319 -15.56 -21.83 0.58
CA THR A 319 -16.91 -22.34 0.26
C THR A 319 -17.33 -22.07 -1.18
N ASN A 320 -16.66 -21.12 -1.86
CA ASN A 320 -16.99 -20.61 -3.19
C ASN A 320 -18.41 -20.05 -3.29
N GLN A 321 -18.91 -19.50 -2.18
CA GLN A 321 -20.22 -18.87 -2.12
C GLN A 321 -20.09 -17.35 -2.09
N CYS A 322 -21.03 -16.67 -2.77
CA CYS A 322 -21.20 -15.23 -2.67
C CYS A 322 -21.70 -14.89 -1.26
N LEU A 323 -20.85 -14.25 -0.44
CA LEU A 323 -21.19 -13.81 0.90
C LEU A 323 -22.11 -12.59 0.86
N THR A 324 -21.76 -11.60 0.05
CA THR A 324 -22.43 -10.29 0.08
C THR A 324 -22.30 -9.59 -1.27
N LYS A 325 -23.30 -8.77 -1.58
CA LYS A 325 -23.27 -7.82 -2.71
C LYS A 325 -23.38 -6.42 -2.13
N VAL A 326 -22.39 -5.59 -2.38
CA VAL A 326 -22.39 -4.18 -1.93
C VAL A 326 -22.31 -3.23 -3.12
N GLY A 327 -22.80 -2.02 -2.92
CA GLY A 327 -22.78 -1.00 -3.96
C GLY A 327 -24.11 -0.87 -4.71
N ASN A 328 -24.37 0.36 -5.12
CA ASN A 328 -25.46 0.74 -6.00
C ASN A 328 -25.00 2.02 -6.70
N SER A 329 -24.15 1.86 -7.70
CA SER A 329 -23.57 3.00 -8.42
C SER A 329 -23.82 2.86 -9.92
N ILE A 330 -23.97 4.01 -10.58
CA ILE A 330 -24.09 4.08 -12.04
C ILE A 330 -22.71 3.94 -12.69
N GLY A 331 -21.65 4.40 -12.02
CA GLY A 331 -20.28 4.31 -12.50
C GLY A 331 -19.62 2.97 -12.17
N ASP A 332 -18.68 2.54 -13.01
CA ASP A 332 -17.89 1.33 -12.82
C ASP A 332 -16.99 1.46 -11.58
N PHE A 333 -16.87 0.41 -10.76
CA PHE A 333 -15.89 0.37 -9.68
C PHE A 333 -14.50 0.07 -10.25
N THR A 334 -13.58 1.00 -10.09
CA THR A 334 -12.28 1.02 -10.77
C THR A 334 -11.15 0.46 -9.90
N CYS A 335 -11.28 0.57 -8.57
CA CYS A 335 -10.33 0.02 -7.61
C CYS A 335 -11.06 -0.38 -6.32
N VAL A 336 -10.51 -1.35 -5.61
CA VAL A 336 -11.06 -1.90 -4.37
C VAL A 336 -9.91 -2.28 -3.45
N ASN A 337 -10.09 -2.08 -2.14
CA ASN A 337 -9.13 -2.47 -1.11
C ASN A 337 -9.89 -3.16 0.04
N LEU A 338 -9.60 -4.45 0.16
CA LEU A 338 -10.07 -5.44 1.13
C LEU A 338 -8.90 -5.94 1.98
N HIS A 339 -7.73 -6.15 1.37
CA HIS A 339 -6.61 -6.84 2.03
C HIS A 339 -6.00 -6.05 3.20
N ASN A 340 -5.95 -4.71 3.11
CA ASN A 340 -5.44 -3.84 4.18
C ASN A 340 -6.53 -3.14 4.98
N SER A 341 -7.80 -3.26 4.58
CA SER A 341 -8.86 -2.58 5.28
C SER A 341 -9.11 -3.20 6.66
N PRO A 342 -9.60 -2.41 7.63
CA PRO A 342 -10.04 -2.94 8.93
C PRO A 342 -11.03 -4.09 8.77
N PRO A 343 -11.09 -5.03 9.74
CA PRO A 343 -11.98 -6.18 9.66
C PRO A 343 -13.42 -5.79 9.33
N HIS A 344 -14.01 -6.48 8.36
CA HIS A 344 -15.38 -6.25 7.88
C HIS A 344 -15.64 -4.88 7.24
N MET A 345 -14.60 -4.12 6.89
CA MET A 345 -14.75 -2.94 6.07
C MET A 345 -14.20 -3.19 4.67
N LEU A 346 -14.72 -2.44 3.71
CA LEU A 346 -14.22 -2.42 2.35
C LEU A 346 -14.23 -0.99 1.83
N VAL A 347 -13.16 -0.56 1.17
CA VAL A 347 -13.14 0.71 0.47
C VAL A 347 -13.04 0.50 -1.03
N ALA A 348 -13.78 1.28 -1.81
CA ALA A 348 -13.77 1.21 -3.26
C ALA A 348 -13.80 2.59 -3.91
N GLY A 349 -13.04 2.72 -4.99
CA GLY A 349 -13.08 3.87 -5.89
C GLY A 349 -14.00 3.58 -7.07
N ASN A 350 -14.69 4.62 -7.54
CA ASN A 350 -15.64 4.49 -8.62
C ASN A 350 -15.43 5.58 -9.68
N LYS A 351 -15.78 5.27 -10.93
CA LYS A 351 -15.75 6.19 -12.06
C LYS A 351 -16.72 7.37 -11.92
N ASP A 352 -17.69 7.28 -11.00
CA ASP A 352 -18.57 8.38 -10.60
C ASP A 352 -17.90 9.42 -9.69
N ARG A 353 -16.56 9.37 -9.58
CA ARG A 353 -15.71 10.31 -8.84
C ARG A 353 -15.80 10.20 -7.33
N ARG A 354 -16.49 9.18 -6.83
CA ARG A 354 -16.67 8.95 -5.40
C ARG A 354 -15.81 7.80 -4.89
N VAL A 355 -15.36 7.96 -3.66
CA VAL A 355 -14.83 6.88 -2.84
C VAL A 355 -15.95 6.42 -1.91
N ARG A 356 -16.18 5.11 -1.82
CA ARG A 356 -17.21 4.53 -0.95
C ARG A 356 -16.58 3.57 0.03
N VAL A 357 -17.05 3.64 1.27
CA VAL A 357 -16.71 2.68 2.34
C VAL A 357 -17.95 1.86 2.65
N PHE A 358 -17.79 0.55 2.76
CA PHE A 358 -18.86 -0.40 3.05
C PHE A 358 -18.56 -1.16 4.34
N ASP A 359 -19.60 -1.37 5.16
CA ASP A 359 -19.58 -2.36 6.25
C ASP A 359 -20.11 -3.67 5.69
N LEU A 360 -19.25 -4.68 5.64
CA LEU A 360 -19.53 -5.99 5.07
C LEU A 360 -20.54 -6.78 5.91
N ARG A 361 -20.63 -6.55 7.23
CA ARG A 361 -21.63 -7.22 8.09
C ARG A 361 -23.04 -6.75 7.79
N GLN A 362 -23.17 -5.46 7.45
CA GLN A 362 -24.47 -4.84 7.16
C GLN A 362 -24.79 -4.77 5.67
N SER A 363 -23.82 -5.08 4.80
CA SER A 363 -23.93 -4.92 3.35
C SER A 363 -24.29 -3.49 2.91
N LYS A 364 -23.87 -2.48 3.69
CA LYS A 364 -24.28 -1.08 3.49
C LYS A 364 -23.10 -0.14 3.35
N SER A 365 -23.29 0.92 2.58
CA SER A 365 -22.33 2.01 2.52
C SER A 365 -22.38 2.81 3.82
N VAL A 366 -21.24 2.90 4.50
CA VAL A 366 -21.04 3.71 5.70
C VAL A 366 -20.69 5.14 5.30
N CYS A 367 -19.86 5.29 4.27
CA CYS A 367 -19.36 6.59 3.83
C CYS A 367 -19.33 6.68 2.30
N SER A 368 -19.64 7.86 1.75
CA SER A 368 -19.52 8.18 0.34
C SER A 368 -18.92 9.58 0.18
N LEU A 369 -17.68 9.64 -0.30
CA LEU A 369 -16.87 10.84 -0.38
C LEU A 369 -16.76 11.29 -1.84
N TYR A 370 -17.12 12.54 -2.12
CA TYR A 370 -16.83 13.16 -3.42
C TYR A 370 -15.36 13.57 -3.46
N ALA A 371 -14.53 12.69 -4.02
CA ALA A 371 -13.09 12.80 -3.84
C ALA A 371 -12.36 13.44 -5.03
N HIS A 372 -12.86 13.18 -6.25
CA HIS A 372 -12.11 13.43 -7.48
C HIS A 372 -12.94 14.16 -8.54
N GLN A 373 -12.28 14.65 -9.59
CA GLN A 373 -12.95 15.23 -10.76
C GLN A 373 -13.15 14.21 -11.88
N LEU A 374 -12.26 13.22 -11.97
CA LEU A 374 -12.33 12.08 -12.87
C LEU A 374 -12.53 10.77 -12.07
N GLY A 375 -12.30 9.63 -12.71
CA GLY A 375 -12.41 8.34 -12.03
C GLY A 375 -11.39 8.19 -10.90
N VAL A 376 -11.79 7.52 -9.83
CA VAL A 376 -10.84 7.13 -8.77
C VAL A 376 -9.98 5.98 -9.29
N SER A 377 -8.68 6.10 -9.32
CA SER A 377 -7.78 5.11 -9.91
C SER A 377 -7.09 4.20 -8.88
N ALA A 378 -6.91 4.67 -7.65
CA ALA A 378 -6.32 3.88 -6.57
C ALA A 378 -6.95 4.28 -5.22
N VAL A 379 -7.08 3.32 -4.30
CA VAL A 379 -7.61 3.58 -2.97
C VAL A 379 -7.00 2.62 -1.95
N GLN A 380 -6.77 3.12 -0.74
CA GLN A 380 -6.38 2.31 0.41
C GLN A 380 -6.99 2.94 1.68
N MET A 381 -7.37 2.11 2.65
CA MET A 381 -7.96 2.55 3.91
C MET A 381 -7.29 1.84 5.09
N ASP A 382 -7.29 2.53 6.22
CA ASP A 382 -6.88 2.05 7.54
C ASP A 382 -7.93 2.51 8.56
N ASP A 383 -7.71 2.26 9.85
CA ASP A 383 -8.71 2.43 10.92
C ASP A 383 -9.41 3.79 10.96
N TRP A 384 -8.69 4.86 10.61
CA TRP A 384 -9.23 6.23 10.68
C TRP A 384 -9.00 7.07 9.42
N LYS A 385 -8.19 6.59 8.47
CA LYS A 385 -7.76 7.37 7.31
C LYS A 385 -8.01 6.63 6.01
N ILE A 386 -8.37 7.39 4.97
CA ILE A 386 -8.55 6.89 3.61
C ILE A 386 -7.65 7.73 2.70
N VAL A 387 -6.88 7.08 1.84
CA VAL A 387 -6.10 7.75 0.79
C VAL A 387 -6.66 7.32 -0.55
N SER A 388 -6.97 8.31 -1.40
CA SER A 388 -7.51 8.08 -2.73
C SER A 388 -6.70 8.81 -3.79
N GLY A 389 -6.48 8.16 -4.92
CA GLY A 389 -5.86 8.72 -6.12
C GLY A 389 -6.86 8.81 -7.26
N GLY A 390 -6.79 9.88 -8.04
CA GLY A 390 -7.63 10.11 -9.20
C GLY A 390 -6.87 10.03 -10.52
N GLU A 391 -7.62 9.78 -11.60
CA GLU A 391 -7.13 9.86 -12.97
C GLU A 391 -6.62 11.26 -13.33
N GLU A 392 -7.11 12.31 -12.67
CA GLU A 392 -6.62 13.68 -12.84
C GLU A 392 -5.25 13.95 -12.18
N GLY A 393 -4.68 12.96 -11.48
CA GLY A 393 -3.41 13.12 -10.75
C GLY A 393 -3.56 13.76 -9.36
N LEU A 394 -4.79 13.88 -8.86
CA LEU A 394 -5.07 14.33 -7.49
C LEU A 394 -4.96 13.16 -6.51
N VAL A 395 -4.24 13.37 -5.42
CA VAL A 395 -4.24 12.51 -4.23
C VAL A 395 -4.98 13.23 -3.12
N CYS A 396 -5.97 12.59 -2.50
CA CYS A 396 -6.73 13.12 -1.38
C CYS A 396 -6.58 12.21 -0.16
N VAL A 397 -6.40 12.81 1.02
CA VAL A 397 -6.41 12.10 2.30
C VAL A 397 -7.60 12.55 3.12
N TRP A 398 -8.31 11.59 3.70
CA TRP A 398 -9.59 11.80 4.38
C TRP A 398 -9.57 11.23 5.79
N ASP A 399 -10.29 11.87 6.70
CA ASP A 399 -10.68 11.27 7.98
C ASP A 399 -11.94 10.42 7.75
N GLN A 400 -11.84 9.12 7.96
CA GLN A 400 -12.90 8.14 7.70
C GLN A 400 -14.13 8.41 8.56
N ARG A 401 -13.94 8.78 9.83
CA ARG A 401 -15.03 8.94 10.80
C ARG A 401 -15.77 10.25 10.58
N MET A 402 -15.03 11.31 10.28
CA MET A 402 -15.61 12.64 10.05
C MET A 402 -16.08 12.84 8.60
N GLY A 403 -15.60 12.03 7.67
CA GLY A 403 -15.86 12.17 6.24
C GLY A 403 -15.25 13.45 5.63
N THR A 404 -14.30 14.08 6.32
CA THR A 404 -13.70 15.36 5.93
C THR A 404 -12.38 15.14 5.20
N LYS A 405 -12.17 15.89 4.11
CA LYS A 405 -10.86 15.96 3.45
C LYS A 405 -9.87 16.64 4.39
N LEU A 406 -8.75 15.98 4.66
CA LEU A 406 -7.66 16.53 5.49
C LEU A 406 -6.75 17.41 4.64
N TRP A 407 -6.28 16.86 3.52
CA TRP A 407 -5.47 17.60 2.56
C TRP A 407 -5.47 16.88 1.21
N GLU A 408 -5.00 17.59 0.19
CA GLU A 408 -4.83 17.07 -1.17
C GLU A 408 -3.49 17.51 -1.77
N MET A 409 -3.07 16.78 -2.80
CA MET A 409 -1.85 17.02 -3.57
C MET A 409 -2.16 16.75 -5.03
N HIS A 410 -1.75 17.65 -5.91
CA HIS A 410 -1.94 17.49 -7.34
C HIS A 410 -0.62 17.26 -8.05
N ALA A 411 -0.61 16.30 -8.96
CA ALA A 411 0.47 16.04 -9.90
C ALA A 411 -0.08 15.89 -11.31
N ARG A 412 0.79 15.99 -12.31
CA ARG A 412 0.41 16.05 -13.72
C ARG A 412 -0.24 14.77 -14.26
N HIS A 413 0.22 13.62 -13.79
CA HIS A 413 -0.15 12.32 -14.34
C HIS A 413 -1.11 11.58 -13.41
N PRO A 414 -1.95 10.67 -13.95
CA PRO A 414 -2.86 9.84 -13.16
C PRO A 414 -2.15 9.14 -12.01
N VAL A 415 -2.78 9.10 -10.84
CA VAL A 415 -2.28 8.31 -9.71
C VAL A 415 -2.54 6.84 -10.03
N ARG A 416 -1.51 6.02 -10.19
CA ARG A 416 -1.69 4.59 -10.50
C ARG A 416 -1.40 3.68 -9.31
N HIS A 417 -0.63 4.16 -8.34
CA HIS A 417 -0.28 3.40 -7.15
C HIS A 417 -0.33 4.29 -5.91
N VAL A 418 -0.99 3.80 -4.87
CA VAL A 418 -1.08 4.40 -3.55
C VAL A 418 -0.81 3.29 -2.55
N TRP A 419 0.16 3.52 -1.67
CA TRP A 419 0.43 2.64 -0.57
C TRP A 419 0.84 3.46 0.64
N PHE A 420 0.34 3.12 1.81
CA PHE A 420 0.74 3.75 3.06
C PHE A 420 0.77 2.75 4.21
N ASN A 421 1.52 3.13 5.24
CA ASN A 421 1.48 2.50 6.55
C ASN A 421 1.21 3.58 7.63
N SER A 422 1.48 3.28 8.90
CA SER A 422 1.22 4.24 9.99
C SER A 422 2.10 5.49 9.93
N HIS A 423 3.26 5.46 9.28
CA HIS A 423 4.28 6.52 9.30
C HIS A 423 4.71 7.03 7.93
N SER A 424 4.35 6.35 6.83
CA SER A 424 4.77 6.69 5.47
C SER A 424 3.63 6.57 4.47
N LEU A 425 3.71 7.37 3.41
CA LEU A 425 2.83 7.33 2.24
C LEU A 425 3.70 7.33 0.98
N ILE A 426 3.40 6.44 0.05
CA ILE A 426 4.01 6.35 -1.27
C ILE A 426 2.91 6.52 -2.31
N THR A 427 3.11 7.46 -3.24
CA THR A 427 2.19 7.69 -4.35
C THR A 427 2.96 7.74 -5.66
N ALA A 428 2.50 7.00 -6.67
CA ALA A 428 3.08 7.04 -8.00
C ALA A 428 2.10 7.59 -9.03
N ASN A 429 2.54 8.65 -9.71
CA ASN A 429 1.86 9.28 -10.83
C ASN A 429 2.49 8.76 -12.12
N ILE A 430 1.78 7.89 -12.82
CA ILE A 430 2.30 7.18 -14.00
C ILE A 430 1.60 7.73 -15.26
N PRO A 431 2.34 8.20 -16.27
CA PRO A 431 1.80 8.69 -17.53
C PRO A 431 1.05 7.60 -18.30
N GLU A 432 -0.02 7.98 -19.00
CA GLU A 432 -0.73 7.06 -19.90
C GLU A 432 0.03 6.85 -21.21
N GLU A 433 0.60 7.92 -21.76
CA GLU A 433 1.44 7.88 -22.95
C GLU A 433 2.86 7.47 -22.57
N LYS A 434 3.19 6.20 -22.81
CA LYS A 434 4.54 5.65 -22.61
C LYS A 434 5.49 5.94 -23.77
N ASN A 435 4.94 6.23 -24.96
CA ASN A 435 5.68 6.50 -26.19
C ASN A 435 5.10 7.75 -26.89
N PRO A 436 5.59 8.97 -26.59
CA PRO A 436 5.11 10.17 -27.27
C PRO A 436 5.45 10.09 -28.76
N ARG A 437 4.44 10.24 -29.63
CA ARG A 437 4.61 10.14 -31.08
C ARG A 437 5.54 11.26 -31.59
N GLY A 438 6.59 10.89 -32.33
CA GLY A 438 7.36 11.81 -33.17
C GLY A 438 8.63 12.42 -32.58
N THR A 439 9.01 12.07 -31.34
CA THR A 439 10.33 12.43 -30.77
C THR A 439 10.85 11.21 -30.01
N SER A 440 11.95 10.62 -30.48
CA SER A 440 12.79 9.87 -29.54
C SER A 440 13.16 10.85 -28.44
N ILE A 441 12.80 10.56 -27.19
CA ILE A 441 13.26 11.34 -26.03
C ILE A 441 14.76 11.08 -25.94
N MET A 442 15.53 11.80 -26.74
CA MET A 442 16.97 11.90 -26.60
C MET A 442 17.23 12.72 -25.35
N ASP A 443 18.38 12.49 -24.71
CA ASP A 443 18.74 13.14 -23.45
C ASP A 443 18.72 14.69 -23.54
N ASP A 444 18.77 15.24 -24.75
CA ASP A 444 18.75 16.68 -25.04
C ASP A 444 17.36 17.34 -24.90
N ASP A 445 16.25 16.60 -25.01
CA ASP A 445 14.88 17.15 -24.96
C ASP A 445 14.27 17.11 -23.55
N LEU A 446 14.94 17.77 -22.59
CA LEU A 446 14.54 17.84 -21.18
C LEU A 446 13.12 18.36 -20.97
N ALA A 447 12.59 19.17 -21.89
CA ALA A 447 11.22 19.69 -21.82
C ALA A 447 10.16 18.59 -22.09
N VAL A 448 10.41 17.72 -23.07
CA VAL A 448 9.56 16.57 -23.39
C VAL A 448 9.63 15.56 -22.25
N HIS A 449 10.83 15.30 -21.74
CA HIS A 449 11.02 14.44 -20.58
C HIS A 449 10.24 14.93 -19.34
N ARG A 450 10.33 16.21 -18.98
CA ARG A 450 9.55 16.79 -17.87
C ARG A 450 8.03 16.67 -18.06
N LYS A 451 7.56 16.61 -19.30
CA LYS A 451 6.14 16.48 -19.64
C LYS A 451 5.63 15.05 -19.52
N TYR A 452 6.48 14.06 -19.82
CA TYR A 452 6.11 12.66 -19.89
C TYR A 452 6.75 11.81 -18.79
N ARG A 453 7.52 12.40 -17.86
CA ARG A 453 8.09 11.66 -16.73
C ARG A 453 7.02 11.35 -15.69
N GLY A 454 6.97 10.10 -15.26
CA GLY A 454 6.25 9.76 -14.04
C GLY A 454 6.97 10.29 -12.80
N ILE A 455 6.21 10.44 -11.73
CA ILE A 455 6.71 10.96 -10.46
C ILE A 455 6.30 10.00 -9.35
N ILE A 456 7.24 9.68 -8.46
CA ILE A 456 6.96 8.93 -7.24
C ILE A 456 7.27 9.84 -6.05
N TYR A 457 6.26 10.07 -5.22
CA TYR A 457 6.43 10.77 -3.95
C TYR A 457 6.49 9.77 -2.81
N SER A 458 7.42 10.01 -1.90
CA SER A 458 7.46 9.38 -0.58
C SER A 458 7.25 10.46 0.47
N TYR A 459 6.33 10.22 1.39
CA TYR A 459 6.08 11.07 2.54
C TYR A 459 6.42 10.28 3.79
N GLU A 460 7.18 10.90 4.68
CA GLU A 460 7.53 10.33 5.97
C GLU A 460 7.01 11.24 7.08
N PHE A 461 6.04 10.75 7.84
CA PHE A 461 5.37 11.48 8.92
C PHE A 461 6.01 11.23 10.30
N SER A 462 6.95 10.29 10.40
CA SER A 462 7.73 10.01 11.61
C SER A 462 8.77 11.08 11.94
N VAL A 463 9.24 11.83 10.95
CA VAL A 463 10.28 12.84 11.12
C VAL A 463 9.64 14.19 11.41
N ASP A 464 9.88 14.71 12.61
CA ASP A 464 9.53 16.09 12.94
C ASP A 464 10.43 17.03 12.11
N GLN A 465 9.84 17.97 11.36
CA GLN A 465 10.55 18.93 10.51
C GLN A 465 11.49 19.91 11.27
N LEU A 466 11.70 19.73 12.57
CA LEU A 466 12.53 20.59 13.41
C LEU A 466 14.06 20.47 13.14
N GLY A 467 14.48 19.65 12.17
CA GLY A 467 15.88 19.45 11.78
C GLY A 467 16.28 20.00 10.40
N GLY A 468 15.43 20.78 9.72
CA GLY A 468 15.74 21.26 8.38
C GLY A 468 15.14 22.62 8.08
N ASP A 469 15.80 23.68 8.53
CA ASP A 469 15.84 24.94 7.80
C ASP A 469 16.48 24.65 6.42
N SER A 470 15.68 24.15 5.50
CA SER A 470 16.02 24.09 4.09
C SER A 470 14.74 24.39 3.31
N VAL A 471 14.51 25.68 3.15
CA VAL A 471 13.93 26.33 1.96
C VAL A 471 12.91 25.48 1.18
N LEU A 472 11.64 25.90 1.25
CA LEU A 472 10.53 25.37 0.46
C LEU A 472 10.93 25.11 -1.01
N PRO A 473 10.41 24.06 -1.68
CA PRO A 473 10.77 23.72 -3.06
C PRO A 473 10.51 24.85 -4.08
N ILE A 474 9.59 25.77 -3.78
CA ILE A 474 9.33 26.99 -4.59
C ILE A 474 10.55 27.91 -4.66
N CYS A 475 11.44 27.84 -3.68
CA CYS A 475 12.63 28.67 -3.56
C CYS A 475 13.93 27.92 -3.94
N ARG A 476 13.86 26.68 -4.42
CA ARG A 476 15.00 25.99 -5.07
C ARG A 476 14.90 26.23 -6.57
N SER A 477 15.52 27.30 -7.06
CA SER A 477 15.79 27.46 -8.49
C SER A 477 16.73 26.35 -8.93
N SER A 478 16.29 25.45 -9.80
CA SER A 478 17.15 24.47 -10.50
C SER A 478 17.77 25.09 -11.74
N TYR A 479 18.54 26.18 -11.54
CA TYR A 479 19.40 26.76 -12.58
C TYR A 479 20.82 26.21 -12.38
N ASP A 480 21.08 25.03 -12.95
CA ASP A 480 22.45 24.59 -13.24
C ASP A 480 22.75 24.96 -14.70
N GLU A 481 23.38 26.11 -14.94
CA GLU A 481 23.96 26.43 -16.24
C GLU A 481 25.38 25.84 -16.33
N LEU A 482 25.54 24.86 -17.23
CA LEU A 482 26.85 24.47 -17.75
C LEU A 482 27.17 25.39 -18.95
N MET A 483 28.14 26.27 -18.77
CA MET A 483 28.91 26.99 -19.80
C MET A 483 28.08 27.65 -20.93
N GLY A 484 27.60 28.87 -20.69
CA GLY A 484 27.02 29.75 -21.71
C GLY A 484 27.43 31.21 -21.45
N TYR A 485 27.83 31.90 -22.52
CA TYR A 485 28.43 33.24 -22.51
C TYR A 485 27.67 34.29 -21.65
N ASN A 486 28.41 34.97 -20.77
CA ASN A 486 27.97 36.15 -20.02
C ASN A 486 27.42 37.25 -20.94
N TYR A 487 26.10 37.34 -21.09
CA TYR A 487 25.44 38.60 -21.39
C TYR A 487 24.91 39.18 -20.08
N ASN A 488 25.73 40.03 -19.46
CA ASN A 488 25.29 40.92 -18.40
C ASN A 488 24.24 41.90 -18.95
N ILE A 489 22.96 41.54 -18.85
CA ILE A 489 21.85 42.49 -19.00
C ILE A 489 21.45 42.92 -17.59
N GLY A 490 22.00 44.05 -17.16
CA GLY A 490 21.56 44.73 -15.95
C GLY A 490 20.16 45.30 -16.15
N LEU A 491 19.16 44.68 -15.52
CA LEU A 491 17.83 45.27 -15.37
C LEU A 491 17.91 46.36 -14.28
N ALA A 492 18.14 47.60 -14.69
CA ALA A 492 17.86 48.76 -13.87
C ALA A 492 16.34 48.91 -13.75
N VAL A 493 15.81 48.83 -12.53
CA VAL A 493 14.42 49.18 -12.19
C VAL A 493 14.39 50.66 -11.84
N PRO A 494 13.71 51.54 -12.61
CA PRO A 494 13.63 52.94 -12.27
C PRO A 494 12.27 53.23 -11.67
N TYR A 495 12.09 53.16 -10.35
CA TYR A 495 11.07 53.93 -9.63
C TYR A 495 11.40 53.88 -8.13
N ASP A 496 12.27 54.79 -7.70
CA ASP A 496 12.28 55.37 -6.35
C ASP A 496 13.08 56.68 -6.41
N SER A 497 12.46 57.71 -6.99
CA SER A 497 12.79 59.11 -6.73
C SER A 497 11.68 59.99 -7.30
N ILE A 498 10.75 60.40 -6.43
CA ILE A 498 10.27 61.78 -6.17
C ILE A 498 9.12 61.69 -5.17
#